data_AF-A0A920YGG0-F1
#
_entry.id   AF-A0A920YGG0-F1
#
_cell.length_a   1.000
_cell.length_b   1.000
_cell.length_c   1.000
_cell.angle_alpha   90.00
_cell.angle_beta   90.00
_cell.angle_gamma   90.00
#
_symmetry.space_group_name_H-M   'P 1'
#
loop_
_entity.id
_entity.type
_entity.pdbx_description
1 polymer ?
#
loop_
_entity_poly.entity_id
_entity_poly.type
_entity_poly.pdbx_seq_one_letter_code
_entity_poly.pdbx_strand_id
1 'polypeptide(L)'
;MTKQTGTIITIVAAILTFLCCTIPLCIGSILIFTGVGTWSTELGPGGRKGAIPPAFGIAPLCLSILVWVVPLLLWLFLVRNKEDEAAIPTPDSSSTED
;
A
#
# COMPACT_ATOMS: atom_id res chain seq x y z
N MET A 1 -12.31 -24.82 -2.22
CA MET A 1 -11.31 -23.80 -2.58
C MET A 1 -9.94 -24.29 -2.15
N THR A 2 -8.96 -24.32 -3.05
CA THR A 2 -7.57 -24.60 -2.66
C THR A 2 -6.98 -23.35 -2.01
N LYS A 3 -6.11 -23.53 -1.00
CA LYS A 3 -5.46 -22.45 -0.25
C LYS A 3 -4.77 -21.43 -1.16
N GLN A 4 -4.27 -21.92 -2.30
CA GLN A 4 -3.60 -21.15 -3.35
C GLN A 4 -4.51 -20.12 -4.03
N THR A 5 -5.77 -20.44 -4.31
CA THR A 5 -6.71 -19.51 -4.96
C THR A 5 -7.05 -18.33 -4.04
N GLY A 6 -7.20 -18.56 -2.73
CA GLY A 6 -7.47 -17.49 -1.76
C GLY A 6 -6.31 -16.50 -1.61
N THR A 7 -5.07 -17.00 -1.65
CA THR A 7 -3.88 -16.15 -1.61
C THR A 7 -3.73 -15.29 -2.87
N ILE A 8 -4.02 -15.85 -4.04
CA ILE A 8 -3.93 -15.08 -5.29
C ILE A 8 -4.96 -13.94 -5.29
N ILE A 9 -6.20 -14.22 -4.91
CA ILE A 9 -7.27 -13.22 -4.87
C ILE A 9 -6.92 -12.07 -3.92
N THR A 10 -6.38 -12.39 -2.74
CA THR A 10 -5.99 -11.37 -1.75
C THR A 10 -4.83 -10.50 -2.24
N ILE A 11 -3.84 -11.07 -2.92
CA ILE A 11 -2.73 -10.30 -3.53
C ILE A 11 -3.26 -9.38 -4.63
N VAL A 12 -4.09 -9.90 -5.54
CA VAL A 12 -4.64 -9.12 -6.65
C VAL A 12 -5.54 -7.99 -6.12
N ALA A 13 -6.39 -8.28 -5.13
CA ALA A 13 -7.21 -7.27 -4.47
C ALA A 13 -6.34 -6.21 -3.79
N ALA A 14 -5.29 -6.60 -3.06
CA ALA A 14 -4.37 -5.66 -2.44
C ALA A 14 -3.73 -4.73 -3.49
N ILE A 15 -3.19 -5.28 -4.58
CA ILE A 15 -2.56 -4.50 -5.66
C ILE A 15 -3.57 -3.54 -6.30
N LEU A 16 -4.78 -4.00 -6.64
CA LEU A 16 -5.82 -3.17 -7.24
C LEU A 16 -6.20 -2.01 -6.31
N THR A 17 -6.39 -2.27 -5.03
CA THR A 17 -6.71 -1.23 -4.03
C THR A 17 -5.56 -0.23 -3.87
N PHE A 18 -4.32 -0.73 -3.92
CA PHE A 18 -3.12 0.08 -3.81
C PHE A 18 -2.96 1.01 -5.01
N LEU A 19 -3.03 0.45 -6.22
CA LEU A 19 -2.80 1.18 -7.48
C LEU A 19 -3.94 2.14 -7.79
N CYS A 20 -5.19 1.70 -7.62
CA CYS A 20 -6.36 2.43 -8.07
C CYS A 20 -6.89 3.42 -7.04
N CYS A 21 -6.77 3.14 -5.74
CA CYS A 21 -7.30 4.02 -4.70
C CYS A 21 -6.19 4.83 -4.03
N THR A 22 -5.09 4.17 -3.68
CA THR A 22 -4.08 4.76 -2.78
C THR A 22 -3.17 5.75 -3.50
N ILE A 23 -2.77 5.44 -4.75
CA ILE A 23 -1.94 6.34 -5.57
C ILE A 23 -2.67 7.67 -5.91
N PRO A 24 -3.90 7.67 -6.47
CA PRO A 24 -4.59 8.94 -6.76
C PRO A 24 -4.98 9.69 -5.49
N LEU A 25 -5.29 9.00 -4.38
CA LEU A 25 -5.47 9.66 -3.08
C LEU A 25 -4.19 10.36 -2.63
N CYS A 26 -3.02 9.71 -2.72
CA CYS A 26 -1.73 10.34 -2.44
C CYS A 26 -1.49 11.58 -3.31
N ILE A 27 -1.55 11.44 -4.63
CA ILE A 27 -1.25 12.53 -5.57
C ILE A 27 -2.25 13.69 -5.41
N GLY A 28 -3.55 13.38 -5.34
CA GLY A 28 -4.60 14.37 -5.13
C GLY A 28 -4.45 15.10 -3.80
N SER A 29 -4.06 14.39 -2.74
CA SER A 29 -3.82 14.99 -1.43
C SER A 29 -2.59 15.89 -1.41
N ILE A 30 -1.50 15.52 -2.11
CA ILE A 30 -0.32 16.38 -2.29
C ILE A 30 -0.71 17.67 -3.02
N LEU A 31 -1.50 17.57 -4.09
CA LEU A 31 -1.97 18.73 -4.85
C LEU A 31 -2.86 19.66 -4.01
N ILE A 32 -3.71 19.10 -3.15
CA ILE A 32 -4.52 19.89 -2.21
C ILE A 32 -3.63 20.54 -1.15
N PHE A 33 -2.65 19.81 -0.63
CA PHE A 33 -1.73 20.32 0.39
C PHE A 33 -0.85 21.48 -0.13
N THR A 34 -0.39 21.41 -1.38
CA THR A 34 0.39 22.49 -2.02
C THR A 34 -0.47 23.69 -2.44
N GLY A 35 -1.77 23.69 -2.14
CA GLY A 35 -2.70 24.78 -2.44
C GLY A 35 -3.15 24.84 -3.91
N VAL A 36 -2.78 23.84 -4.72
CA VAL A 36 -3.14 23.74 -6.15
C VAL A 36 -4.44 22.94 -6.34
N GLY A 37 -4.95 22.31 -5.28
CA GLY A 37 -6.22 21.58 -5.28
C GLY A 37 -7.41 22.52 -5.44
N THR A 38 -7.85 22.71 -6.67
CA THR A 38 -9.11 23.40 -6.98
C THR A 38 -10.20 22.37 -7.20
N TRP A 39 -11.37 22.56 -6.58
CA TRP A 39 -12.56 21.79 -6.96
C TRP A 39 -13.32 22.58 -8.03
N SER A 40 -13.79 21.87 -9.06
CA SER A 40 -14.62 22.43 -10.13
C SER A 40 -15.86 21.57 -10.24
N THR A 41 -17.02 22.06 -9.80
CA THR A 41 -18.29 21.40 -10.08
C THR A 41 -18.83 21.96 -11.38
N GLU A 42 -18.76 21.18 -12.47
CA GLU A 42 -19.46 21.49 -13.73
C GLU A 42 -20.92 21.00 -13.72
N LEU A 43 -21.40 20.46 -12.59
CA LEU A 43 -22.80 20.05 -12.40
C LEU A 43 -23.67 21.29 -12.12
N GLY A 44 -24.07 22.00 -13.17
CA GLY A 44 -25.12 23.02 -13.12
C GLY A 44 -24.78 24.33 -13.88
N PRO A 45 -25.78 25.16 -14.23
CA PRO A 45 -25.62 26.37 -15.04
C PRO A 45 -25.02 27.54 -14.25
N GLY A 46 -23.82 27.33 -13.70
CA GLY A 46 -23.09 28.29 -12.88
C GLY A 46 -21.87 27.66 -12.23
N GLY A 47 -21.06 26.95 -13.02
CA GLY A 47 -19.89 26.21 -12.54
C GLY A 47 -19.05 27.04 -11.58
N ARG A 48 -19.10 26.66 -10.29
CA ARG A 48 -18.32 27.30 -9.23
C ARG A 48 -16.98 26.56 -9.13
N LYS A 49 -15.90 27.32 -9.21
CA LYS A 49 -14.56 26.86 -8.83
C LYS A 49 -14.18 27.49 -7.50
N GLY A 50 -13.59 26.69 -6.63
CA GLY A 50 -13.09 27.15 -5.34
C GLY A 50 -11.79 26.45 -4.97
N ALA A 51 -11.02 27.08 -4.09
CA ALA A 51 -9.84 26.44 -3.49
C ALA A 51 -10.30 25.46 -2.40
N ILE A 52 -9.74 24.25 -2.40
CA ILE A 52 -9.90 23.31 -1.30
C ILE A 52 -8.95 23.75 -0.19
N PRO A 53 -9.40 23.89 1.08
CA PRO A 53 -8.51 24.21 2.17
C PRO A 53 -7.45 23.11 2.32
N PRO A 54 -6.16 23.46 2.45
CA PRO A 54 -5.06 22.47 2.47
C PRO A 54 -5.17 21.47 3.63
N ALA A 55 -5.86 21.84 4.71
CA ALA A 55 -6.16 20.97 5.84
C ALA A 55 -6.91 19.68 5.44
N PHE A 56 -7.73 19.71 4.40
CA PHE A 56 -8.45 18.53 3.91
C PHE A 56 -7.55 17.52 3.19
N GLY A 57 -6.38 17.92 2.69
CA GLY A 57 -5.41 17.01 2.08
C GLY A 57 -4.57 16.23 3.09
N ILE A 58 -4.48 16.68 4.35
CA ILE A 58 -3.55 16.10 5.33
C ILE A 58 -4.00 14.70 5.77
N ALA A 59 -5.27 14.54 6.15
CA ALA A 59 -5.80 13.26 6.61
C ALA A 59 -5.67 12.12 5.57
N PRO A 60 -6.10 12.29 4.30
CA PRO A 60 -5.93 11.24 3.29
C PRO A 60 -4.46 10.98 2.92
N LEU A 61 -3.59 11.98 3.00
CA LEU A 61 -2.15 11.83 2.79
C LEU A 61 -1.50 10.95 3.87
N CYS A 62 -1.80 11.23 5.15
CA CYS A 62 -1.28 10.45 6.27
C CYS A 62 -1.76 8.99 6.22
N LEU A 63 -3.03 8.75 5.91
CA LEU A 63 -3.56 7.39 5.78
C LEU A 63 -2.89 6.63 4.63
N SER A 64 -2.67 7.28 3.49
CA SER A 64 -2.04 6.64 2.34
C SER A 64 -0.57 6.26 2.61
N ILE A 65 0.16 7.10 3.34
CA ILE A 65 1.53 6.80 3.80
C ILE A 65 1.53 5.63 4.78
N LEU A 66 0.60 5.59 5.74
CA LEU A 66 0.47 4.47 6.68
C LEU A 66 0.20 3.14 5.96
N VAL A 67 -0.70 3.15 4.98
CA VAL A 67 -1.02 1.99 4.14
C VAL A 67 0.19 1.52 3.33
N TRP A 68 1.12 2.42 2.99
CA TRP A 68 2.40 2.07 2.35
C TRP A 68 3.42 1.49 3.32
N VAL A 69 3.57 2.12 4.47
CA VAL A 69 4.64 1.78 5.44
C VAL A 69 4.36 0.44 6.11
N VAL A 70 3.11 0.11 6.44
CA VAL A 70 2.75 -1.16 7.11
C VAL A 70 3.16 -2.41 6.30
N PRO A 71 2.77 -2.58 5.02
CA PRO A 71 3.17 -3.75 4.24
C PRO A 71 4.68 -3.78 3.96
N LEU A 72 5.34 -2.63 3.82
CA LEU A 72 6.80 -2.57 3.72
C LEU A 72 7.49 -3.07 4.99
N LEU A 73 7.00 -2.65 6.16
CA LEU A 73 7.50 -3.12 7.46
C LEU A 73 7.24 -4.62 7.63
N LEU A 74 6.03 -5.10 7.37
CA LEU A 74 5.71 -6.53 7.43
C LEU A 74 6.59 -7.33 6.48
N TRP A 75 6.82 -6.84 5.27
CA TRP A 75 7.72 -7.49 4.32
C TRP A 75 9.16 -7.53 4.85
N LEU A 76 9.70 -6.42 5.36
CA LEU A 76 11.04 -6.39 5.97
C LEU A 76 11.17 -7.34 7.15
N PHE A 77 10.20 -7.35 8.08
CA PHE A 77 10.25 -8.22 9.26
C PHE A 77 10.06 -9.69 8.91
N LEU A 78 9.12 -10.02 8.01
CA LEU A 78 8.84 -11.41 7.63
C LEU A 78 9.90 -11.99 6.68
N VAL A 79 10.49 -11.19 5.79
CA VAL A 79 11.54 -11.67 4.88
C VAL A 79 12.87 -11.78 5.60
N ARG A 80 13.28 -10.80 6.43
CA ARG A 80 14.54 -10.90 7.18
C ARG A 80 14.57 -12.09 8.14
N ASN A 81 13.49 -12.33 8.89
CA ASN A 81 13.46 -13.46 9.83
C ASN A 81 13.47 -14.84 9.13
N LYS A 82 13.12 -14.94 7.84
CA LYS A 82 13.23 -16.20 7.10
C LYS A 82 14.68 -16.54 6.73
N GLU A 83 15.53 -15.53 6.57
CA GLU A 83 16.95 -15.73 6.27
C GLU A 83 17.69 -16.23 7.52
N ASP A 84 17.34 -15.72 8.71
CA ASP A 84 17.92 -16.14 9.99
C ASP A 84 17.56 -17.60 10.36
N GLU A 85 16.33 -18.04 10.04
CA GLU A 85 15.90 -19.43 10.31
C GLU A 85 16.49 -20.44 9.30
N ALA A 86 16.80 -20.00 8.07
CA ALA A 86 17.49 -20.82 7.07
C ALA A 86 19.00 -20.93 7.31
N ALA A 87 19.56 -20.12 8.22
CA ALA A 87 20.98 -20.11 8.55
C ALA A 87 21.35 -21.03 9.73
N ILE A 88 20.39 -21.69 10.37
CA ILE A 88 20.68 -22.77 11.33
C ILE A 88 21.13 -23.98 10.52
N PRO A 89 22.41 -24.39 10.58
CA PRO A 89 22.84 -25.62 9.94
C PRO A 89 22.17 -26.78 10.66
N THR A 90 21.24 -27.45 10.00
CA THR A 90 20.87 -28.82 10.39
C THR A 90 22.14 -29.65 10.28
N PRO A 91 22.59 -30.35 11.34
CA PRO A 91 23.75 -31.22 11.24
C PRO A 91 23.48 -32.25 10.15
N ASP A 92 24.30 -32.16 9.12
CA ASP A 92 24.77 -33.20 8.23
C ASP A 92 24.25 -34.59 8.61
N SER A 93 23.24 -35.07 7.88
CA SER A 93 23.00 -36.50 7.72
C SER A 93 24.09 -37.07 6.81
N SER A 94 25.34 -37.02 7.25
CA SER A 94 26.41 -37.88 6.77
C SER A 94 26.55 -39.04 7.74
N SER A 95 25.77 -40.10 7.52
CA SER A 95 26.06 -41.45 8.01
C SER A 95 25.22 -42.40 7.16
N THR A 96 25.85 -43.01 6.15
CA THR A 96 26.25 -44.42 6.20
C THR A 96 25.04 -45.34 6.20
N GLU A 97 24.79 -46.02 5.08
CA GLU A 97 24.51 -47.46 5.07
C GLU A 97 24.59 -47.98 3.63
N ASP A 98 25.51 -48.94 3.47
CA ASP A 98 25.71 -49.82 2.31
C ASP A 98 24.49 -50.71 2.03
#